data_AF-A0A497D6T1-F1
#
_entry.id   AF-A0A497D6T1-F1
#
_cell.length_a   1.000
_cell.length_b   1.000
_cell.length_c   1.000
_cell.angle_alpha   90.00
_cell.angle_beta   90.00
_cell.angle_gamma   90.00
#
_symmetry.space_group_name_H-M   'P 1'
#
loop_
_entity.id
_entity.type
_entity.pdbx_description
1 polymer ?
#
loop_
_entity_poly.entity_id
_entity_poly.type
_entity_poly.pdbx_seq_one_letter_code
_entity_poly.pdbx_strand_id
1 'polypeptide(L)'
;MQGLAAYYEVKKPKMIVGPVVYTEEKGLLRHFFMLDFMSLVASGAGSLGLGLPLMANGANLMFAKETYRKMVARQDGKSKASGDDVFLLHAVARLWGAKQIHFIKAPHTLVETTPPENMRHFLQQRIRWSSKATAYRSWWAVFVSLTVFLFNLLLVLSLLAIILKAWFVVIYLLFSLLKMIIDFPLLRHFSEFAGRKKSLYYLFLFGWIYPVYIVFAALYSFVSPFSWKGREGLK
;
A
#
# COMPACT_ATOMS: atom_id res chain seq x y z
N MET A 1 -1.24 12.58 25.72
CA MET A 1 -1.35 12.27 24.28
C MET A 1 -0.02 12.61 23.62
N GLN A 2 0.63 11.67 22.92
CA GLN A 2 1.88 11.96 22.20
C GLN A 2 1.56 12.09 20.70
N GLY A 3 1.60 13.31 20.16
CA GLY A 3 1.67 13.52 18.71
C GLY A 3 3.03 13.07 18.14
N LEU A 4 3.22 13.14 16.82
CA LEU A 4 4.47 12.68 16.19
C LEU A 4 5.71 13.34 16.81
N ALA A 5 5.67 14.65 17.05
CA ALA A 5 6.78 15.40 17.67
C ALA A 5 7.09 14.90 19.09
N ALA A 6 6.08 14.76 19.96
CA ALA A 6 6.27 14.22 21.31
C ALA A 6 6.81 12.77 21.29
N TYR A 7 6.37 11.94 20.34
CA TYR A 7 6.91 10.60 20.17
C TYR A 7 8.38 10.63 19.74
N TYR A 8 8.75 11.56 18.86
CA TYR A 8 10.14 11.76 18.44
C TYR A 8 11.04 12.21 19.58
N GLU A 9 10.62 13.14 20.42
CA GLU A 9 11.42 13.60 21.57
C GLU A 9 11.80 12.45 22.51
N VAL A 10 10.86 11.52 22.74
CA VAL A 10 11.06 10.38 23.65
C VAL A 10 11.85 9.23 23.00
N LYS A 11 11.52 8.85 21.76
CA LYS A 11 12.06 7.64 21.12
C LYS A 11 13.19 7.91 20.14
N LYS A 12 13.33 9.14 19.65
CA LYS A 12 14.31 9.61 18.67
C LYS A 12 14.50 8.69 17.44
N PRO A 13 13.44 8.13 16.82
CA PRO A 13 13.57 7.34 15.60
C PRO A 13 14.04 8.22 14.44
N LYS A 14 14.66 7.61 13.42
CA LYS A 14 15.09 8.33 12.22
C LYS A 14 13.94 8.70 11.30
N MET A 15 12.84 7.94 11.40
CA MET A 15 11.63 8.14 10.61
C MET A 15 10.41 7.62 11.38
N ILE A 16 9.31 8.36 11.31
CA ILE A 16 7.99 7.98 11.85
C ILE A 16 7.02 7.95 10.68
N VAL A 17 6.26 6.87 10.58
CA VAL A 17 5.17 6.69 9.63
C VAL A 17 3.88 6.57 10.42
N GLY A 18 2.82 7.22 9.97
CA GLY A 18 1.52 7.15 10.61
C GLY A 18 0.43 6.59 9.69
N PRO A 19 -0.74 6.28 10.28
CA PRO A 19 -1.88 5.77 9.54
C PRO A 19 -2.50 6.88 8.68
N VAL A 20 -2.92 6.49 7.48
CA VAL A 20 -3.68 7.34 6.56
C VAL A 20 -4.91 6.57 6.12
N VAL A 21 -6.05 7.23 6.10
CA VAL A 21 -7.30 6.67 5.57
C VAL A 21 -8.01 7.69 4.70
N TYR A 22 -8.94 7.22 3.87
CA TYR A 22 -9.79 8.15 3.17
C TYR A 22 -10.80 8.80 4.13
N THR A 23 -11.28 9.99 3.76
CA THR A 23 -12.49 10.58 4.35
C THR A 23 -13.69 9.66 4.11
N GLU A 24 -14.66 9.66 5.03
CA GLU A 24 -15.89 8.90 4.81
C GLU A 24 -16.75 9.56 3.74
N GLU A 25 -16.97 8.83 2.66
CA GLU A 25 -17.86 9.24 1.58
C GLU A 25 -18.90 8.15 1.30
N LYS A 26 -20.07 8.57 0.83
CA LYS A 26 -21.15 7.66 0.47
C LYS A 26 -20.87 6.99 -0.87
N GLY A 27 -21.30 5.74 -1.00
CA GLY A 27 -21.34 5.02 -2.27
C GLY A 27 -20.45 3.78 -2.31
N LEU A 28 -20.90 2.79 -3.07
CA LEU A 28 -20.27 1.47 -3.17
C LEU A 28 -18.79 1.57 -3.58
N LEU A 29 -18.49 2.42 -4.58
CA LEU A 29 -17.14 2.63 -5.09
C LEU A 29 -16.19 3.22 -4.03
N ARG A 30 -16.69 4.05 -3.11
CA ARG A 30 -15.89 4.65 -2.04
C ARG A 30 -15.47 3.61 -1.01
N HIS A 31 -16.35 2.65 -0.71
CA HIS A 31 -16.00 1.51 0.14
C HIS A 31 -14.93 0.61 -0.51
N PHE A 32 -14.97 0.43 -1.83
CA PHE A 32 -13.91 -0.28 -2.55
C PHE A 32 -12.56 0.42 -2.39
N PHE A 33 -12.49 1.73 -2.64
CA PHE A 33 -11.26 2.50 -2.48
C PHE A 33 -10.75 2.48 -1.04
N MET A 34 -11.66 2.60 -0.07
CA MET A 34 -11.33 2.52 1.35
C MET A 34 -10.72 1.17 1.71
N LEU A 35 -11.34 0.05 1.31
CA LEU A 35 -10.84 -1.29 1.62
C LEU A 35 -9.45 -1.54 1.03
N ASP A 36 -9.27 -1.19 -0.25
CA ASP A 36 -7.97 -1.29 -0.91
C ASP A 36 -6.90 -0.48 -0.16
N PHE A 37 -7.19 0.78 0.17
CA PHE A 37 -6.23 1.65 0.82
C PHE A 37 -5.93 1.24 2.26
N MET A 38 -6.95 0.84 3.03
CA MET A 38 -6.76 0.27 4.37
C MET A 38 -5.91 -1.00 4.31
N SER A 39 -6.11 -1.87 3.30
CA SER A 39 -5.31 -3.09 3.14
C SER A 39 -3.82 -2.76 2.97
N LEU A 40 -3.50 -1.75 2.16
CA LEU A 40 -2.13 -1.31 1.91
C LEU A 40 -1.49 -0.72 3.18
N VAL A 41 -2.18 0.20 3.86
CA VAL A 41 -1.65 0.86 5.07
C VAL A 41 -1.50 -0.13 6.22
N ALA A 42 -2.49 -1.01 6.42
CA ALA A 42 -2.43 -2.04 7.47
C ALA A 42 -1.30 -3.05 7.21
N SER A 43 -1.12 -3.48 5.96
CA SER A 43 -0.03 -4.38 5.57
C SER A 43 1.33 -3.71 5.75
N GLY A 44 1.45 -2.43 5.37
CA GLY A 44 2.67 -1.64 5.59
C GLY A 44 3.02 -1.50 7.07
N ALA A 45 2.02 -1.21 7.92
CA ALA A 45 2.20 -1.12 9.37
C ALA A 45 2.61 -2.46 10.00
N GLY A 46 1.94 -3.56 9.64
CA GLY A 46 2.26 -4.90 10.14
C GLY A 46 3.66 -5.36 9.72
N SER A 47 3.99 -5.16 8.45
CA SER A 47 5.31 -5.47 7.90
C SER A 47 6.42 -4.66 8.58
N LEU A 48 6.19 -3.36 8.81
CA LEU A 48 7.13 -2.51 9.54
C LEU A 48 7.30 -2.96 11.00
N GLY A 49 6.22 -3.41 11.66
CA GLY A 49 6.27 -3.98 13.01
C GLY A 49 7.13 -5.25 13.11
N LEU A 50 7.26 -6.01 12.02
CA LEU A 50 8.18 -7.16 11.90
C LEU A 50 9.61 -6.76 11.53
N GLY A 51 9.92 -5.45 11.43
CA GLY A 51 11.22 -4.98 10.99
C GLY A 51 11.48 -5.19 9.49
N LEU A 52 10.41 -5.36 8.70
CA LEU A 52 10.46 -5.54 7.25
C LEU A 52 9.70 -4.39 6.57
N PRO A 53 10.31 -3.20 6.39
CA PRO A 53 9.62 -2.05 5.82
C PRO A 53 9.15 -2.34 4.40
N LEU A 54 7.85 -2.14 4.15
CA LEU A 54 7.20 -2.41 2.86
C LEU A 54 6.76 -1.12 2.17
N MET A 55 5.96 -0.32 2.86
CA MET A 55 5.37 0.91 2.34
C MET A 55 5.32 1.96 3.45
N ALA A 56 5.45 3.22 3.06
CA ALA A 56 5.08 4.37 3.85
C ALA A 56 4.16 5.25 3.04
N ASN A 57 3.40 6.11 3.72
CA ASN A 57 2.54 7.09 3.06
C ASN A 57 3.02 8.50 3.36
N GLY A 58 3.37 9.25 2.33
CA GLY A 58 3.88 10.62 2.43
C GLY A 58 2.90 11.59 3.07
N ALA A 59 1.60 11.26 3.11
CA ALA A 59 0.59 12.08 3.80
C ALA A 59 0.72 12.03 5.34
N ASN A 60 1.41 11.04 5.92
CA ASN A 60 1.63 10.95 7.35
C ASN A 60 3.01 10.39 7.67
N LEU A 61 4.01 11.26 7.54
CA LEU A 61 5.41 10.87 7.57
C LEU A 61 6.24 12.01 8.16
N MET A 62 7.11 11.66 9.11
CA MET A 62 8.01 12.61 9.77
C MET A 62 9.42 12.04 9.84
N PHE A 63 10.42 12.87 9.56
CA PHE A 63 11.84 12.52 9.69
C PHE A 63 12.64 13.78 10.01
N ALA A 64 13.79 13.61 10.67
CA ALA A 64 14.68 14.72 10.94
C ALA A 64 15.31 15.25 9.64
N LYS A 65 15.48 16.57 9.52
CA LYS A 65 16.15 17.22 8.38
C LYS A 65 17.54 16.64 8.12
N GLU A 66 18.26 16.27 9.18
CA GLU A 66 19.57 15.63 9.10
C GLU A 66 19.51 14.24 8.42
N THR A 67 18.48 13.44 8.72
CA THR A 67 18.23 12.13 8.06
C THR A 67 18.12 12.32 6.55
N TYR A 68 17.36 13.33 6.11
CA TYR A 68 17.22 13.65 4.69
C TYR A 68 18.54 14.11 4.06
N ARG A 69 19.26 15.04 4.70
CA ARG A 69 20.57 15.52 4.21
C ARG A 69 21.58 14.38 4.05
N LYS A 70 21.68 13.49 5.04
CA LYS A 70 22.57 12.31 4.99
C LYS A 70 22.18 11.33 3.87
N MET A 71 20.88 11.17 3.63
CA MET A 71 20.37 10.35 2.54
C MET A 71 20.76 10.94 1.18
N VAL A 72 20.52 12.24 0.96
CA VAL A 72 20.86 12.94 -0.29
C VAL A 72 22.37 12.89 -0.56
N ALA A 73 23.21 13.16 0.45
CA ALA A 73 24.66 13.12 0.31
C ALA A 73 25.21 11.74 -0.11
N ARG A 74 24.52 10.65 0.26
CA ARG A 74 24.91 9.28 -0.10
C ARG A 74 24.34 8.78 -1.43
N GLN A 75 23.48 9.56 -2.09
CA GLN A 75 22.93 9.18 -3.39
C GLN A 75 23.88 9.50 -4.57
N ASP A 76 25.02 10.12 -4.32
CA ASP A 76 26.17 10.21 -5.25
C ASP A 76 25.78 10.60 -6.69
N GLY A 77 24.96 11.64 -6.81
CA GLY A 77 24.52 12.17 -8.11
C GLY A 77 23.57 11.26 -8.91
N LYS A 78 23.18 10.08 -8.41
CA LYS A 78 22.17 9.23 -9.05
C LYS A 78 20.78 9.82 -8.81
N SER A 79 20.47 10.80 -9.65
CA SER A 79 19.17 11.44 -9.85
C SER A 79 18.09 10.41 -10.18
N LYS A 80 17.55 9.76 -9.16
CA LYS A 80 16.12 9.60 -9.04
C LYS A 80 15.70 10.19 -7.70
N ALA A 81 15.67 11.52 -7.68
CA ALA A 81 14.85 12.30 -6.76
C ALA A 81 13.36 12.03 -7.06
N SER A 82 12.92 10.78 -6.94
CA SER A 82 11.50 10.53 -6.75
C SER A 82 11.28 10.82 -5.29
N GLY A 83 10.67 11.97 -4.98
CA GLY A 83 10.21 12.37 -3.63
C GLY A 83 9.12 11.44 -3.10
N ASP A 84 9.40 10.14 -3.15
CA ASP A 84 8.55 9.03 -2.78
C ASP A 84 8.89 8.59 -1.37
N ASP A 85 7.85 8.55 -0.56
CA ASP A 85 7.80 7.96 0.76
C ASP A 85 8.46 6.57 0.85
N VAL A 86 8.24 5.69 -0.12
CA VAL A 86 8.80 4.32 -0.12
C VAL A 86 10.31 4.28 -0.35
N PHE A 87 10.85 5.13 -1.25
CA PHE A 87 12.30 5.19 -1.43
C PHE A 87 13.00 5.77 -0.21
N LEU A 88 12.40 6.80 0.40
CA LEU A 88 12.89 7.33 1.66
C LEU A 88 12.87 6.27 2.76
N LEU A 89 11.78 5.52 2.89
CA LEU A 89 11.65 4.41 3.83
C LEU A 89 12.78 3.38 3.67
N HIS A 90 12.99 2.89 2.44
CA HIS A 90 14.04 1.91 2.16
C HIS A 90 15.45 2.47 2.37
N ALA A 91 15.68 3.75 2.06
CA ALA A 91 16.94 4.41 2.31
C ALA A 91 17.22 4.53 3.81
N VAL A 92 16.23 4.92 4.61
CA VAL A 92 16.37 4.98 6.07
C VAL A 92 16.65 3.58 6.64
N ALA A 93 15.92 2.56 6.17
CA ALA A 93 16.10 1.18 6.61
C ALA A 93 17.50 0.66 6.31
N ARG A 94 18.06 1.01 5.15
CA ARG A 94 19.42 0.62 4.76
C ARG A 94 20.50 1.35 5.57
N LEU A 95 20.29 2.63 5.85
CA LEU A 95 21.32 3.48 6.48
C LEU A 95 21.35 3.37 8.01
N TRP A 96 20.20 3.15 8.64
CA TRP A 96 20.07 3.12 10.10
C TRP A 96 19.41 1.86 10.65
N GLY A 97 18.96 0.94 9.78
CA GLY A 97 18.25 -0.27 10.17
C GLY A 97 16.73 -0.08 10.27
N ALA A 98 15.97 -1.13 9.98
CA ALA A 98 14.51 -1.09 10.00
C ALA A 98 13.92 -0.71 11.37
N LYS A 99 14.61 -1.05 12.47
CA LYS A 99 14.19 -0.70 13.85
C LYS A 99 14.18 0.81 14.11
N GLN A 100 14.83 1.63 13.28
CA GLN A 100 14.84 3.09 13.41
C GLN A 100 13.66 3.77 12.71
N ILE A 101 12.75 2.97 12.16
CA ILE A 101 11.53 3.42 11.50
C ILE A 101 10.36 2.94 12.36
N HIS A 102 9.60 3.87 12.91
CA HIS A 102 8.50 3.56 13.82
C HIS A 102 7.16 3.83 13.14
N PHE A 103 6.21 2.92 13.32
CA PHE A 103 4.80 3.19 13.01
C PHE A 103 4.10 3.74 14.25
N ILE A 104 3.48 4.92 14.17
CA ILE A 104 2.71 5.48 15.27
C ILE A 104 1.25 5.02 15.22
N LYS A 105 0.88 4.06 16.06
CA LYS A 105 -0.49 3.55 16.16
C LYS A 105 -1.29 4.31 17.22
N ALA A 106 -1.71 5.53 16.91
CA ALA A 106 -2.59 6.31 17.77
C ALA A 106 -3.73 6.96 16.96
N PRO A 107 -5.00 6.90 17.42
CA PRO A 107 -6.12 7.46 16.66
C PRO A 107 -5.98 8.96 16.38
N HIS A 108 -5.45 9.74 17.31
CA HIS A 108 -5.24 11.20 17.13
C HIS A 108 -4.10 11.55 16.16
N THR A 109 -3.32 10.57 15.70
CA THR A 109 -2.28 10.78 14.68
C THR A 109 -2.71 10.31 13.30
N LEU A 110 -3.94 9.83 13.15
CA LEU A 110 -4.49 9.40 11.87
C LEU A 110 -4.76 10.61 10.98
N VAL A 111 -4.30 10.52 9.73
CA VAL A 111 -4.51 11.55 8.70
C VAL A 111 -5.61 11.07 7.76
N GLU A 112 -6.57 11.94 7.50
CA GLU A 112 -7.59 11.71 6.49
C GLU A 112 -7.20 12.38 5.17
N THR A 113 -7.51 11.72 4.06
CA THR A 113 -7.27 12.25 2.71
C THR A 113 -8.47 11.98 1.81
N THR A 114 -8.68 12.81 0.80
CA THR A 114 -9.84 12.64 -0.09
C THR A 114 -9.65 11.41 -0.98
N PRO A 115 -10.66 10.52 -1.11
CA PRO A 115 -10.62 9.41 -2.04
C PRO A 115 -10.62 9.89 -3.52
N PRO A 116 -10.11 9.08 -4.46
CA PRO A 116 -10.13 9.43 -5.88
C PRO A 116 -11.55 9.70 -6.40
N GLU A 117 -11.72 10.65 -7.29
CA GLU A 117 -13.04 11.07 -7.77
C GLU A 117 -13.84 9.96 -8.47
N ASN A 118 -13.15 9.04 -9.14
CA ASN A 118 -13.77 7.95 -9.88
C ASN A 118 -12.79 6.79 -10.09
N MET A 119 -13.28 5.69 -10.69
CA MET A 119 -12.48 4.48 -10.94
C MET A 119 -11.27 4.77 -11.83
N ARG A 120 -11.37 5.70 -12.79
CA ARG A 120 -10.25 6.07 -13.67
C ARG A 120 -9.11 6.70 -12.87
N HIS A 121 -9.40 7.68 -12.02
CA HIS A 121 -8.38 8.30 -11.17
C HIS A 121 -7.79 7.31 -10.16
N PHE A 122 -8.61 6.42 -9.60
CA PHE A 122 -8.15 5.36 -8.72
C PHE A 122 -7.17 4.41 -9.42
N LEU A 123 -7.54 3.90 -10.61
CA LEU A 123 -6.68 3.02 -11.40
C LEU A 123 -5.37 3.71 -11.78
N GLN A 124 -5.42 4.96 -12.24
CA GLN A 124 -4.21 5.74 -12.56
C GLN A 124 -3.28 5.89 -11.35
N GLN A 125 -3.84 6.12 -10.15
CA GLN A 125 -3.05 6.19 -8.93
C GLN A 125 -2.36 4.85 -8.62
N ARG A 126 -3.03 3.72 -8.84
CA ARG A 126 -2.52 2.37 -8.56
C ARG A 126 -1.50 1.91 -9.59
N ILE A 127 -1.73 2.22 -10.86
CA ILE A 127 -0.76 2.06 -11.94
C ILE A 127 0.52 2.84 -11.62
N ARG A 128 0.40 4.08 -11.13
CA ARG A 128 1.55 4.89 -10.69
C ARG A 128 2.31 4.27 -9.51
N TRP A 129 1.60 3.69 -8.54
CA TRP A 129 2.25 3.04 -7.40
C TRP A 129 2.96 1.75 -7.83
N SER A 130 2.33 0.96 -8.71
CA SER A 130 2.89 -0.27 -9.27
C SER A 130 4.09 0.00 -10.19
N SER A 131 4.05 1.04 -11.03
CA SER A 131 5.16 1.34 -11.96
C SER A 131 6.46 1.64 -11.22
N LYS A 132 6.36 2.21 -10.02
CA LYS A 132 7.51 2.49 -9.15
C LYS A 132 8.06 1.25 -8.44
N ALA A 133 7.28 0.17 -8.33
CA ALA A 133 7.73 -1.07 -7.72
C ALA A 133 8.95 -1.67 -8.46
N THR A 134 9.06 -1.43 -9.77
CA THR A 134 10.23 -1.85 -10.58
C THR A 134 11.56 -1.23 -10.12
N ALA A 135 11.52 -0.07 -9.46
CA ALA A 135 12.70 0.60 -8.92
C ALA A 135 12.97 0.23 -7.45
N TYR A 136 12.14 -0.61 -6.83
CA TYR A 136 12.37 -1.06 -5.45
C TYR A 136 13.65 -1.89 -5.36
N ARG A 137 14.49 -1.54 -4.39
CA ARG A 137 15.74 -2.26 -4.08
C ARG A 137 15.64 -3.16 -2.85
N SER A 138 14.47 -3.21 -2.22
CA SER A 138 14.23 -4.06 -1.04
C SER A 138 13.77 -5.43 -1.52
N TRP A 139 14.54 -6.48 -1.20
CA TRP A 139 14.19 -7.86 -1.55
C TRP A 139 12.81 -8.25 -1.00
N TRP A 140 12.49 -7.78 0.22
CA TRP A 140 11.20 -8.04 0.87
C TRP A 140 10.04 -7.39 0.12
N ALA A 141 10.20 -6.12 -0.30
CA ALA A 141 9.16 -5.42 -1.06
C ALA A 141 8.90 -6.09 -2.41
N VAL A 142 9.97 -6.57 -3.09
CA VAL A 142 9.85 -7.33 -4.33
C VAL A 142 9.15 -8.67 -4.10
N PHE A 143 9.56 -9.42 -3.07
CA PHE A 143 8.95 -10.70 -2.70
C PHE A 143 7.44 -10.55 -2.45
N VAL A 144 7.04 -9.63 -1.57
CA VAL A 144 5.61 -9.39 -1.26
C VAL A 144 4.84 -8.97 -2.52
N SER A 145 5.39 -8.05 -3.32
CA SER A 145 4.72 -7.59 -4.54
C SER A 145 4.51 -8.73 -5.55
N LEU A 146 5.52 -9.58 -5.72
CA LEU A 146 5.44 -10.74 -6.61
C LEU A 146 4.46 -11.80 -6.09
N THR A 147 4.48 -12.10 -4.80
CA THR A 147 3.53 -13.04 -4.17
C THR A 147 2.09 -12.57 -4.34
N VAL A 148 1.81 -11.29 -4.06
CA VAL A 148 0.48 -10.71 -4.25
C VAL A 148 0.07 -10.77 -5.73
N PHE A 149 0.96 -10.40 -6.65
CA PHE A 149 0.65 -10.47 -8.07
C PHE A 149 0.37 -11.90 -8.55
N LEU A 150 1.26 -12.85 -8.27
CA LEU A 150 1.12 -14.24 -8.70
C LEU A 150 -0.13 -14.89 -8.12
N PHE A 151 -0.43 -14.66 -6.84
CA PHE A 151 -1.64 -15.21 -6.22
C PHE A 151 -2.92 -14.67 -6.90
N ASN A 152 -3.00 -13.36 -7.15
CA ASN A 152 -4.15 -12.78 -7.85
C ASN A 152 -4.20 -13.21 -9.32
N LEU A 153 -3.05 -13.39 -9.99
CA LEU A 153 -2.97 -13.91 -11.34
C LEU A 153 -3.51 -15.34 -11.42
N LEU A 154 -3.14 -16.21 -10.49
CA LEU A 154 -3.67 -17.58 -10.42
C LEU A 154 -5.19 -17.60 -10.21
N LEU A 155 -5.72 -16.70 -9.38
CA LEU A 155 -7.18 -16.56 -9.23
C LEU A 155 -7.84 -16.13 -10.54
N VAL A 156 -7.29 -15.15 -11.25
CA VAL A 156 -7.81 -14.72 -12.56
C VAL A 156 -7.73 -15.84 -13.60
N LEU A 157 -6.62 -16.58 -13.65
CA LEU A 157 -6.48 -17.73 -14.55
C LEU A 157 -7.48 -18.83 -14.22
N SER A 158 -7.74 -19.10 -12.93
CA SER A 158 -8.76 -20.07 -12.52
C SER A 158 -10.17 -19.63 -12.92
N LEU A 159 -10.47 -18.33 -12.85
CA LEU A 159 -11.73 -17.75 -13.31
C LEU A 159 -11.91 -17.93 -14.83
N LEU A 160 -10.86 -17.67 -15.62
CA LEU A 160 -10.90 -17.86 -17.08
C LEU A 160 -11.00 -19.34 -17.46
N ALA A 161 -10.37 -20.24 -16.70
CA ALA A 161 -10.39 -21.68 -16.93
C ALA A 161 -11.78 -22.32 -16.75
N ILE A 162 -12.73 -21.62 -16.13
CA ILE A 162 -14.14 -22.06 -16.03
C ILE A 162 -14.74 -22.32 -17.42
N ILE A 163 -14.35 -21.53 -18.43
CA ILE A 163 -14.81 -21.68 -19.82
C ILE A 163 -14.37 -23.03 -20.40
N LEU A 164 -13.21 -23.53 -19.97
CA LEU A 164 -12.68 -24.83 -20.41
C LEU A 164 -13.29 -25.98 -19.61
N LYS A 165 -13.38 -25.83 -18.29
CA LYS A 165 -13.97 -26.84 -17.40
C LYS A 165 -14.66 -26.19 -16.20
N ALA A 166 -15.94 -26.50 -16.00
CA ALA A 166 -16.77 -25.88 -14.95
C ALA A 166 -16.22 -26.07 -13.52
N TRP A 167 -15.51 -27.17 -13.22
CA TRP A 167 -14.99 -27.44 -11.87
C TRP A 167 -13.95 -26.41 -11.39
N PHE A 168 -13.34 -25.62 -12.28
CA PHE A 168 -12.48 -24.50 -11.89
C PHE A 168 -13.21 -23.42 -11.06
N VAL A 169 -14.56 -23.37 -11.12
CA VAL A 169 -15.35 -22.51 -10.25
C VAL A 169 -15.11 -22.82 -8.77
N VAL A 170 -14.93 -24.10 -8.42
CA VAL A 170 -14.66 -24.53 -7.05
C VAL A 170 -13.30 -24.04 -6.59
N ILE A 171 -12.28 -24.12 -7.46
CA ILE A 171 -10.93 -23.58 -7.18
C ILE A 171 -11.03 -22.08 -6.93
N TYR A 172 -11.61 -21.34 -7.88
CA TYR A 172 -11.72 -19.89 -7.76
C TYR A 172 -12.45 -19.47 -6.47
N LEU A 173 -13.58 -20.13 -6.17
CA LEU A 173 -14.36 -19.83 -4.97
C LEU A 173 -13.60 -20.14 -3.69
N LEU A 174 -13.00 -21.33 -3.60
CA LEU A 174 -12.25 -21.78 -2.42
C LEU A 174 -11.06 -20.86 -2.11
N PHE A 175 -10.23 -20.56 -3.10
CA PHE A 175 -9.03 -19.74 -2.90
C PHE A 175 -9.37 -18.26 -2.68
N SER A 176 -10.42 -17.73 -3.31
CA SER A 176 -10.90 -16.37 -3.01
C SER A 176 -11.46 -16.28 -1.59
N LEU A 177 -12.19 -17.30 -1.13
CA LEU A 177 -12.68 -17.37 0.25
C LEU A 177 -11.53 -17.46 1.25
N LEU A 178 -10.56 -18.35 1.02
CA LEU A 178 -9.37 -18.48 1.86
C LEU A 178 -8.62 -17.15 1.95
N LYS A 179 -8.45 -16.45 0.82
CA LYS A 179 -7.84 -15.12 0.79
C LYS A 179 -8.59 -14.13 1.68
N MET A 180 -9.92 -14.07 1.56
CA MET A 180 -10.75 -13.18 2.39
C MET A 180 -10.62 -13.51 3.88
N ILE A 181 -10.58 -14.78 4.25
CA ILE A 181 -10.39 -15.22 5.65
C ILE A 181 -9.02 -14.76 6.19
N ILE A 182 -7.97 -14.83 5.37
CA ILE A 182 -6.63 -14.39 5.75
C ILE A 182 -6.57 -12.85 5.91
N ASP A 183 -7.19 -12.11 4.99
CA ASP A 183 -7.18 -10.64 5.02
C ASP A 183 -8.07 -10.05 6.14
N PHE A 184 -9.15 -10.76 6.49
CA PHE A 184 -10.19 -10.25 7.37
C PHE A 184 -9.69 -9.81 8.75
N PRO A 185 -8.87 -10.57 9.51
CA PRO A 185 -8.36 -10.13 10.80
C PRO A 185 -7.61 -8.80 10.70
N LEU A 186 -6.73 -8.65 9.71
CA LEU A 186 -5.94 -7.43 9.53
C LEU A 186 -6.84 -6.22 9.22
N LEU A 187 -7.75 -6.38 8.26
CA LEU A 187 -8.69 -5.32 7.87
C LEU A 187 -9.69 -4.97 8.97
N ARG A 188 -10.15 -5.96 9.74
CA ARG A 188 -11.01 -5.74 10.88
C ARG A 188 -10.31 -4.88 11.92
N HIS A 189 -9.13 -5.28 12.40
CA HIS A 189 -8.41 -4.52 13.42
C HIS A 189 -8.04 -3.11 12.95
N PHE A 190 -7.63 -2.95 11.68
CA PHE A 190 -7.29 -1.63 11.15
C PHE A 190 -8.53 -0.75 10.95
N SER A 191 -9.64 -1.29 10.44
CA SER A 191 -10.88 -0.53 10.27
C SER A 191 -11.50 -0.13 11.61
N GLU A 192 -11.38 -0.96 12.65
CA GLU A 192 -11.79 -0.60 14.01
C GLU A 192 -10.91 0.52 14.57
N PHE A 193 -9.59 0.43 14.40
CA PHE A 193 -8.64 1.48 14.80
C PHE A 193 -8.89 2.80 14.07
N ALA A 194 -9.21 2.75 12.77
CA ALA A 194 -9.41 3.92 11.94
C ALA A 194 -10.85 4.48 11.98
N GLY A 195 -11.76 3.85 12.72
CA GLY A 195 -13.18 4.25 12.75
C GLY A 195 -13.95 3.96 11.46
N ARG A 196 -13.45 3.09 10.56
CA ARG A 196 -14.02 2.81 9.23
C ARG A 196 -14.70 1.45 9.10
N LYS A 197 -15.33 0.96 10.18
CA LYS A 197 -15.92 -0.39 10.26
C LYS A 197 -16.96 -0.69 9.17
N LYS A 198 -17.71 0.33 8.71
CA LYS A 198 -18.76 0.17 7.68
C LYS A 198 -18.21 -0.40 6.36
N SER A 199 -16.98 -0.04 5.99
CA SER A 199 -16.37 -0.54 4.76
C SER A 199 -16.09 -2.05 4.82
N LEU A 200 -15.94 -2.62 6.02
CA LEU A 200 -15.66 -4.05 6.20
C LEU A 200 -16.79 -4.95 5.70
N TYR A 201 -18.06 -4.49 5.75
CA TYR A 201 -19.20 -5.24 5.21
C TYR A 201 -19.08 -5.51 3.71
N TYR A 202 -18.36 -4.64 2.99
CA TYR A 202 -18.16 -4.78 1.56
C TYR A 202 -16.95 -5.65 1.19
N LEU A 203 -16.19 -6.14 2.18
CA LEU A 203 -15.05 -7.03 1.93
C LEU A 203 -15.50 -8.29 1.18
N PHE A 204 -16.61 -8.90 1.61
CA PHE A 204 -17.13 -10.10 0.97
C PHE A 204 -17.55 -9.83 -0.49
N LEU A 205 -18.18 -8.69 -0.75
CA LEU A 205 -18.59 -8.33 -2.11
C LEU A 205 -17.38 -8.09 -3.02
N PHE A 206 -16.40 -7.32 -2.56
CA PHE A 206 -15.25 -6.94 -3.39
C PHE A 206 -14.16 -8.01 -3.44
N GLY A 207 -14.07 -8.91 -2.47
CA GLY A 207 -13.06 -9.96 -2.42
C GLY A 207 -13.04 -10.85 -3.67
N TRP A 208 -14.20 -11.03 -4.32
CA TRP A 208 -14.30 -11.75 -5.60
C TRP A 208 -13.72 -10.95 -6.78
N ILE A 209 -13.99 -9.64 -6.84
CA ILE A 209 -13.60 -8.79 -7.98
C ILE A 209 -12.17 -8.27 -7.85
N TYR A 210 -11.67 -8.15 -6.62
CA TYR A 210 -10.36 -7.56 -6.30
C TYR A 210 -9.18 -8.18 -7.06
N PRO A 211 -9.08 -9.52 -7.24
CA PRO A 211 -7.99 -10.13 -7.99
C PRO A 211 -7.90 -9.64 -9.44
N VAL A 212 -9.04 -9.44 -10.10
CA VAL A 212 -9.11 -8.94 -11.48
C VAL A 212 -8.52 -7.53 -11.56
N TYR A 213 -8.89 -6.66 -10.62
CA TYR A 213 -8.36 -5.30 -10.55
C TYR A 213 -6.85 -5.28 -10.27
N ILE A 214 -6.35 -6.10 -9.35
CA ILE A 214 -4.91 -6.17 -9.03
C ILE A 214 -4.10 -6.59 -10.24
N VAL A 215 -4.53 -7.65 -10.94
CA VAL A 215 -3.84 -8.13 -12.15
C VAL A 215 -3.88 -7.07 -13.24
N PHE A 216 -5.03 -6.42 -13.46
CA PHE A 216 -5.16 -5.33 -14.42
C PHE A 216 -4.20 -4.18 -14.11
N ALA A 217 -4.20 -3.68 -12.87
CA ALA A 217 -3.34 -2.57 -12.46
C ALA A 217 -1.84 -2.90 -12.58
N ALA A 218 -1.45 -4.12 -12.24
CA ALA A 218 -0.07 -4.60 -12.35
C ALA A 218 0.37 -4.71 -13.82
N LEU A 219 -0.39 -5.41 -14.66
CA LEU A 219 -0.05 -5.58 -16.08
C LEU A 219 -0.01 -4.25 -16.83
N TYR A 220 -1.00 -3.38 -16.60
CA TYR A 220 -1.06 -2.08 -17.25
C TYR A 220 0.08 -1.14 -16.82
N SER A 221 0.63 -1.33 -15.61
CA SER A 221 1.80 -0.58 -15.14
C SER A 221 3.08 -0.84 -15.93
N PHE A 222 3.20 -1.98 -16.62
CA PHE A 222 4.32 -2.27 -17.51
C PHE A 222 4.16 -1.62 -18.90
N VAL A 223 2.92 -1.45 -19.36
CA VAL A 223 2.60 -1.02 -20.73
C VAL A 223 2.39 0.50 -20.83
N SER A 224 1.81 1.13 -19.81
CA SER A 224 1.44 2.55 -19.88
C SER A 224 2.65 3.48 -19.74
N PRO A 225 2.91 4.38 -20.69
CA PRO A 225 3.77 5.54 -20.44
C PRO A 225 3.07 6.42 -19.39
N PHE A 226 3.78 6.75 -18.31
CA PHE A 226 3.25 7.54 -17.21
C PHE A 226 3.17 9.03 -17.58
N SER A 227 1.97 9.63 -17.51
CA SER A 227 1.77 11.08 -17.51
C SER A 227 1.05 11.51 -16.22
N TRP A 228 1.63 12.48 -15.50
CA TRP A 228 1.03 13.01 -14.28
C TRP A 228 1.19 14.53 -14.21
N LYS A 229 0.07 15.26 -14.19
CA LYS A 229 0.04 16.73 -14.12
C LYS A 229 1.02 17.40 -15.11
N GLY A 230 0.99 16.96 -16.37
CA GLY A 230 1.85 17.49 -17.43
C GLY A 230 3.32 17.04 -17.39
N ARG A 231 3.69 16.08 -16.52
CA ARG A 231 5.02 15.47 -16.50
C ARG A 231 4.95 14.11 -17.18
N GLU A 232 5.54 14.02 -18.37
CA GLU A 232 5.72 12.78 -19.12
C GLU A 232 6.99 12.04 -18.65
N GLY A 233 6.98 10.70 -18.70
CA GLY A 233 8.23 9.92 -18.75
C GLY A 233 8.94 9.65 -17.43
N LEU A 234 8.29 9.74 -16.26
CA LEU A 234 8.88 9.26 -15.00
C LEU A 234 8.82 7.72 -14.92
N LYS A 235 9.74 7.04 -15.63
CA LYS A 235 10.17 5.67 -15.31
C LYS A 235 11.39 5.73 -14.40
#